data_AF-A0A5C5CIZ0-F1
#
_entry.id   AF-A0A5C5CIZ0-F1
#
_cell.length_a   1.000
_cell.length_b   1.000
_cell.length_c   1.000
_cell.angle_alpha   90.00
_cell.angle_beta   90.00
_cell.angle_gamma   90.00
#
_symmetry.space_group_name_H-M   'P 1'
#
loop_
_entity.id
_entity.type
_entity.pdbx_description
1 polymer ?
#
loop_
_entity_poly.entity_id
_entity_poly.type
_entity_poly.pdbx_seq_one_letter_code
_entity_poly.pdbx_strand_id
1 'polypeptide(L)'
;MKTFGDEARDLSYEISERELDLRLLTEFQAKGGGFRLSVTCDHPDDYVRNVIQRMGHDEFLLKTVMNYMVKQATLDLNNAVLKLRAHTISHNSTQVSEARP
;
A
#
# COMPACT_ATOMS: atom_id res chain seq x y z
N MET A 1 -6.56 25.16 -5.24
CA MET A 1 -6.37 24.20 -6.35
C MET A 1 -4.99 23.61 -6.19
N LYS A 2 -4.85 22.28 -6.05
CA LYS A 2 -3.53 21.64 -6.10
C LYS A 2 -3.03 21.70 -7.54
N THR A 3 -1.73 21.89 -7.75
CA THR A 3 -1.17 21.85 -9.10
C THR A 3 -1.05 20.40 -9.57
N PHE A 4 -0.97 20.18 -10.87
CA PHE A 4 -0.70 18.86 -11.45
C PHE A 4 0.57 18.22 -10.84
N GLY A 5 1.62 19.02 -10.62
CA GLY A 5 2.85 18.56 -9.98
C GLY A 5 2.65 18.10 -8.52
N ASP A 6 1.78 18.79 -7.77
CA ASP A 6 1.48 18.42 -6.37
C ASP A 6 0.71 17.10 -6.28
N GLU A 7 -0.27 16.89 -7.15
CA GLU A 7 -1.06 15.66 -7.19
C GLU A 7 -0.23 14.44 -7.62
N ALA A 8 0.65 14.60 -8.62
CA ALA A 8 1.56 13.55 -9.04
C ALA A 8 2.58 13.20 -7.94
N ARG A 9 3.06 14.20 -7.20
CA ARG A 9 3.97 14.02 -6.07
C ARG A 9 3.29 13.29 -4.91
N ASP A 10 2.07 13.68 -4.56
CA ASP A 10 1.27 13.03 -3.51
C ASP A 10 1.02 11.55 -3.86
N LEU A 11 0.62 11.26 -5.09
CA LEU A 11 0.42 9.89 -5.57
C LEU A 11 1.73 9.07 -5.58
N SER A 12 2.86 9.69 -5.91
CA SER A 12 4.16 9.01 -5.90
C SER A 12 4.58 8.64 -4.47
N TYR A 13 4.34 9.53 -3.51
CA TYR A 13 4.58 9.27 -2.10
C TYR A 13 3.69 8.12 -1.58
N GLU A 14 2.40 8.16 -1.92
CA GLU A 14 1.41 7.13 -1.59
C GLU A 14 1.80 5.74 -2.16
N ILE A 15 2.40 5.70 -3.36
CA ILE A 15 2.93 4.48 -3.96
C ILE A 15 4.13 3.96 -3.16
N SER A 16 5.10 4.82 -2.83
CA SER A 16 6.29 4.42 -2.06
C SER A 16 5.95 3.87 -0.67
N GLU A 17 4.97 4.45 0.03
CA GLU A 17 4.48 3.92 1.30
C GLU A 17 3.86 2.52 1.13
N ARG A 18 3.04 2.32 0.10
CA ARG A 18 2.43 1.01 -0.17
C ARG A 18 3.42 -0.05 -0.60
N GLU A 19 4.45 0.31 -1.35
CA GLU A 19 5.55 -0.61 -1.70
C GLU A 19 6.29 -1.08 -0.44
N LEU A 20 6.52 -0.18 0.51
CA LEU A 20 7.11 -0.52 1.81
C LEU A 20 6.21 -1.47 2.60
N ASP A 21 4.91 -1.17 2.70
CA ASP A 21 3.94 -2.02 3.41
C ASP A 21 3.88 -3.43 2.82
N LEU A 22 3.79 -3.53 1.49
CA LEU A 22 3.77 -4.81 0.78
C LEU A 22 5.05 -5.60 1.05
N ARG A 23 6.21 -4.94 1.04
CA ARG A 23 7.49 -5.57 1.36
C ARG A 23 7.51 -6.10 2.79
N LEU A 24 7.09 -5.30 3.76
CA LEU A 24 7.04 -5.71 5.17
C LEU A 24 6.10 -6.90 5.40
N LEU A 25 4.92 -6.89 4.77
CA LEU A 25 3.95 -8.00 4.85
C LEU A 25 4.51 -9.27 4.23
N THR A 26 5.17 -9.16 3.07
CA THR A 26 5.79 -10.30 2.37
C THR A 26 6.95 -10.88 3.18
N GLU A 27 7.81 -10.02 3.74
CA GLU A 27 8.90 -10.46 4.61
C GLU A 27 8.38 -11.12 5.89
N PHE A 28 7.31 -10.60 6.49
CA PHE A 28 6.66 -11.19 7.66
C PHE A 28 6.08 -12.58 7.34
N GLN A 29 5.39 -12.70 6.21
CA GLN A 29 4.82 -13.96 5.73
C GLN A 29 5.92 -15.00 5.43
N ALA A 30 7.01 -14.60 4.78
CA ALA A 30 8.15 -15.47 4.44
C ALA A 30 8.85 -16.03 5.70
N LYS A 31 8.81 -15.29 6.81
CA LYS A 31 9.32 -15.73 8.12
C LYS A 31 8.28 -16.53 8.93
N GLY A 32 7.22 -17.00 8.28
CA GLY A 32 6.19 -17.85 8.87
C GLY A 32 5.19 -17.12 9.75
N GLY A 33 5.12 -15.79 9.68
CA GLY A 33 4.32 -14.97 10.60
C GLY A 33 4.77 -15.05 12.08
N GLY A 34 5.84 -15.81 12.33
CA GLY A 34 6.42 -16.07 13.64
C GLY A 34 7.53 -15.08 13.97
N PHE A 35 7.26 -13.77 13.87
CA PHE A 35 7.97 -12.83 14.72
C PHE A 35 7.14 -12.69 15.99
N ARG A 36 7.69 -13.04 17.16
CA ARG A 36 7.29 -12.37 18.40
C ARG A 36 7.63 -10.91 18.19
N LEU A 37 6.72 -10.17 17.57
CA LEU A 37 6.74 -8.72 17.57
C LEU A 37 6.62 -8.32 19.04
N SER A 38 7.76 -8.19 19.73
CA SER A 38 7.86 -7.35 20.92
C SER A 38 7.80 -5.90 20.44
N VAL A 39 6.73 -5.56 19.74
CA VAL A 39 6.46 -4.19 19.37
C VAL A 39 5.61 -3.66 20.49
N THR A 40 6.18 -2.75 21.26
CA THR A 40 5.44 -1.99 22.26
C THR A 40 4.29 -1.30 21.55
N CYS A 41 3.06 -1.63 21.96
CA CYS A 41 1.84 -1.01 21.46
C CYS A 41 1.73 0.40 22.04
N ASP A 42 2.50 1.32 21.49
CA ASP A 42 2.52 2.71 21.96
C ASP A 42 1.40 3.55 21.33
N HIS A 43 0.67 3.03 20.32
CA HIS A 43 -0.44 3.72 19.65
C HIS A 43 -1.69 2.83 19.41
N PRO A 44 -2.90 3.31 19.73
CA PRO A 44 -4.15 2.53 19.63
C PRO A 44 -4.69 2.30 18.19
N ASP A 45 -4.17 3.01 17.19
CA ASP A 45 -4.66 2.96 15.79
C ASP A 45 -4.03 1.84 14.95
N ASP A 46 -3.15 1.04 15.53
CA ASP A 46 -2.43 -0.06 14.87
C ASP A 46 -3.34 -1.29 14.63
N TYR A 47 -4.40 -1.10 13.84
CA TYR A 47 -5.43 -2.10 13.56
C TYR A 47 -4.84 -3.40 13.01
N VAL A 48 -3.91 -3.30 12.05
CA VAL A 48 -3.20 -4.44 11.46
C VAL A 48 -2.46 -5.26 12.52
N ARG A 49 -1.81 -4.58 13.48
CA ARG A 49 -1.01 -5.21 14.53
C ARG A 49 -1.87 -5.89 15.59
N ASN A 50 -3.00 -5.27 15.97
CA ASN A 50 -4.00 -5.86 16.87
C ASN A 50 -4.63 -7.14 16.29
N VAL A 51 -4.90 -7.14 14.99
CA VAL A 51 -5.43 -8.30 14.26
C VAL A 51 -4.42 -9.44 14.25
N ILE A 52 -3.15 -9.15 13.96
CA ILE A 52 -2.05 -10.14 13.96
C ILE A 52 -1.84 -10.73 15.37
N GLN A 53 -1.80 -9.92 16.42
CA GLN A 53 -1.64 -10.40 17.81
C GLN A 53 -2.80 -11.31 18.25
N ARG A 54 -4.05 -10.96 17.92
CA ARG A 54 -5.22 -11.78 18.30
C ARG A 54 -5.29 -13.11 17.54
N MET A 55 -4.80 -13.15 16.30
CA MET A 55 -4.88 -14.35 15.45
C MET A 55 -3.62 -15.21 15.47
N GLY A 56 -2.53 -14.77 16.12
CA GLY A 56 -1.27 -15.51 16.23
C GLY A 56 -1.35 -16.84 17.00
N HIS A 57 -2.49 -17.16 17.61
CA HIS A 57 -2.73 -18.46 18.26
C HIS A 57 -3.19 -19.57 17.31
N ASP A 58 -3.65 -19.22 16.10
CA ASP A 58 -4.06 -20.17 15.06
C ASP A 58 -3.22 -19.89 13.79
N GLU A 59 -2.24 -20.75 13.54
CA GLU A 59 -1.29 -20.63 12.44
C GLU A 59 -1.99 -20.67 11.06
N PHE A 60 -3.06 -21.45 10.93
CA PHE A 60 -3.83 -21.54 9.69
C PHE A 60 -4.61 -20.25 9.43
N LEU A 61 -5.25 -19.70 10.46
CA LEU A 61 -5.96 -18.44 10.37
C LEU A 61 -5.01 -17.27 10.11
N LEU A 62 -3.89 -17.20 10.83
CA LEU A 62 -2.84 -16.20 10.63
C LEU A 62 -2.33 -16.23 9.18
N LYS A 63 -2.00 -17.42 8.66
CA LYS A 63 -1.57 -17.57 7.26
C LYS A 63 -2.64 -17.09 6.27
N THR A 64 -3.91 -17.40 6.53
CA THR A 64 -5.04 -16.99 5.68
C THR A 64 -5.21 -15.47 5.66
N VAL A 65 -5.14 -14.84 6.82
CA VAL A 65 -5.23 -13.38 6.97
C VAL A 65 -4.03 -12.70 6.31
N MET A 66 -2.82 -13.20 6.54
CA MET A 66 -1.62 -12.66 5.90
C MET A 66 -1.68 -12.75 4.38
N ASN A 67 -2.13 -13.90 3.83
CA ASN A 67 -2.33 -14.05 2.39
C ASN A 67 -3.33 -13.01 1.84
N TYR A 68 -4.42 -12.79 2.56
CA TYR A 68 -5.42 -11.78 2.18
C TYR A 68 -4.84 -10.36 2.24
N MET A 69 -4.10 -10.02 3.28
CA MET A 69 -3.47 -8.71 3.44
C MET A 69 -2.44 -8.41 2.35
N VAL A 70 -1.57 -9.37 2.01
CA VAL A 70 -0.61 -9.23 0.91
C VAL A 70 -1.33 -9.03 -0.42
N LYS A 71 -2.41 -9.81 -0.68
CA LYS A 71 -3.21 -9.67 -1.89
C LYS A 71 -3.86 -8.28 -1.97
N GLN A 72 -4.41 -7.80 -0.87
CA GLN A 72 -5.07 -6.49 -0.82
C GLN A 72 -4.07 -5.34 -1.01
N ALA A 73 -2.93 -5.38 -0.32
CA ALA A 73 -1.86 -4.40 -0.49
C ALA A 73 -1.34 -4.35 -1.94
N THR A 74 -1.24 -5.51 -2.60
CA THR A 74 -0.86 -5.59 -4.02
C THR A 74 -1.91 -4.92 -4.92
N LEU A 75 -3.21 -5.14 -4.67
CA LEU A 75 -4.28 -4.50 -5.43
C LEU A 75 -4.29 -2.98 -5.22
N ASP A 76 -4.11 -2.53 -3.99
CA ASP A 76 -4.09 -1.10 -3.65
C ASP A 76 -2.89 -0.39 -4.29
N LEU A 77 -1.72 -1.02 -4.29
CA LEU A 77 -0.54 -0.53 -5.01
C LEU A 77 -0.80 -0.42 -6.51
N ASN A 78 -1.35 -1.46 -7.14
CA ASN A 78 -1.69 -1.43 -8.56
C ASN A 78 -2.69 -0.33 -8.90
N ASN A 79 -3.70 -0.12 -8.05
CA ASN A 79 -4.67 0.96 -8.23
C ASN A 79 -4.02 2.34 -8.14
N ALA A 80 -3.09 2.54 -7.20
CA ALA A 80 -2.35 3.80 -7.06
C ALA A 80 -1.48 4.08 -8.30
N VAL A 81 -0.76 3.06 -8.78
CA VAL A 81 0.03 3.15 -10.02
C VAL A 81 -0.85 3.46 -11.22
N LEU A 82 -2.02 2.82 -11.34
CA LEU A 82 -2.98 3.11 -12.42
C LEU A 82 -3.51 4.54 -12.35
N LYS A 83 -3.81 5.06 -11.15
CA LYS A 83 -4.21 6.46 -10.96
C LYS A 83 -3.12 7.43 -11.41
N LEU A 84 -1.87 7.20 -11.02
CA LEU A 84 -0.73 8.05 -11.46
C LEU A 84 -0.54 7.97 -13.00
N ARG A 85 -0.70 6.80 -13.60
CA ARG A 85 -0.67 6.65 -15.07
C ARG A 85 -1.81 7.40 -15.75
N ALA A 86 -3.03 7.30 -15.23
CA ALA A 86 -4.18 8.04 -15.78
C ALA A 86 -3.98 9.56 -15.66
N HIS A 87 -3.45 10.02 -14.53
CA HIS A 87 -3.12 11.42 -14.27
C HIS A 87 -2.08 11.95 -15.28
N THR A 88 -0.99 11.21 -15.50
CA THR A 88 0.04 11.56 -16.50
C THR A 88 -0.47 11.53 -17.95
N ILE A 89 -1.30 10.56 -18.32
CA ILE A 89 -1.93 10.52 -19.65
C ILE A 89 -2.87 11.70 -19.86
N SER A 90 -3.72 12.03 -18.87
CA SER A 90 -4.66 13.15 -18.92
C SER A 90 -3.95 14.49 -19.15
N HIS A 91 -2.79 14.70 -18.53
CA HIS A 91 -2.02 15.92 -18.73
C HIS A 91 -1.37 15.97 -20.10
N ASN A 92 -0.85 14.84 -20.59
CA ASN A 92 -0.29 14.77 -21.95
C ASN A 92 -1.35 15.01 -23.03
N SER A 93 -2.57 14.50 -22.88
CA SER A 93 -3.66 14.78 -23.84
C SER A 93 -4.18 16.22 -23.78
N THR A 94 -4.09 16.87 -22.62
CA THR A 94 -4.43 18.30 -22.46
C THR A 94 -3.38 19.20 -23.13
N GLN A 95 -2.09 18.92 -22.94
CA GLN A 95 -1.01 19.65 -23.61
C GLN A 95 -1.01 19.47 -25.14
N VAL A 96 -1.40 18.29 -25.64
CA VAL A 96 -1.50 18.03 -27.09
C VAL A 96 -2.70 18.76 -27.73
N SER A 97 -3.78 19.02 -26.97
CA SER A 97 -4.90 19.85 -27.46
C SER A 97 -4.58 21.34 -27.47
N GLU A 98 -3.80 21.85 -26.50
CA GLU A 98 -3.36 23.26 -26.48
C GLU A 98 -2.26 23.56 -27.51
N ALA A 99 -1.54 22.53 -27.99
CA ALA A 99 -0.48 22.66 -28.99
C ALA A 99 -0.95 22.56 -30.45
N ARG A 100 -2.27 22.46 -30.71
CA ARG A 100 -2.81 22.53 -32.08
C ARG A 100 -3.30 23.96 -32.37
N PRO A 101 -2.74 24.65 -33.39
CA PRO A 101 -3.20 25.97 -33.84
C PRO A 101 -4.55 25.92 -34.54
#